data_AF-A0A419R1L1-F1
#
_entry.id   AF-A0A419R1L1-F1
#
_cell.length_a   1.000
_cell.length_b   1.000
_cell.length_c   1.000
_cell.angle_alpha   90.00
_cell.angle_beta   90.00
_cell.angle_gamma   90.00
#
_symmetry.space_group_name_H-M   'P 1'
#
loop_
_entity.id
_entity.type
_entity.pdbx_description
1 polymer ?
#
loop_
_entity_poly.entity_id
_entity_poly.type
_entity_poly.pdbx_seq_one_letter_code
_entity_poly.pdbx_strand_id
1 'polypeptide(L)' 'MLSSSHADALHSKHAGLEARLREEMNRPAPNVEAIKRIKVQKLRIKEELNQI' A
#
# COMPACT_ATOMS: atom_id res chain seq x y z
N MET A 1 5.04 -19.93 14.20
CA MET A 1 4.35 -20.06 12.89
C MET A 1 3.39 -18.90 12.56
N LEU A 2 3.05 -17.97 13.48
CA LEU A 2 2.12 -16.86 13.19
C LEU A 2 2.72 -15.65 12.44
N SER A 3 4.04 -15.46 12.47
CA SER A 3 4.67 -14.27 11.84
C SER A 3 4.55 -14.23 10.32
N SER A 4 4.51 -15.40 9.65
CA SER A 4 4.33 -15.46 8.18
C SER A 4 2.98 -14.89 7.78
N SER A 5 1.88 -15.38 8.36
CA SER A 5 0.53 -14.98 7.96
C SER A 5 0.25 -13.48 8.13
N HIS A 6 0.86 -12.85 9.14
CA HIS A 6 0.73 -11.40 9.33
C HIS A 6 1.52 -10.62 8.28
N ALA A 7 2.77 -11.00 8.00
CA ALA A 7 3.58 -10.40 6.94
C ALA A 7 2.93 -10.61 5.55
N ASP A 8 2.42 -11.81 5.26
CA ASP A 8 1.72 -12.15 4.01
C ASP A 8 0.46 -11.28 3.80
N ALA A 9 -0.30 -11.01 4.87
CA ALA A 9 -1.45 -10.12 4.82
C ALA A 9 -1.04 -8.65 4.55
N LEU A 10 0.05 -8.19 5.14
CA LEU A 10 0.60 -6.85 4.90
C LEU A 10 1.15 -6.71 3.48
N HIS A 11 1.86 -7.71 2.97
CA HIS A 11 2.31 -7.75 1.58
C HIS A 11 1.13 -7.71 0.59
N SER A 12 0.07 -8.46 0.86
CA SER A 12 -1.16 -8.46 0.04
C SER A 12 -1.84 -7.08 0.04
N LYS A 13 -1.95 -6.44 1.20
CA LYS A 13 -2.48 -5.06 1.31
C LYS A 13 -1.59 -4.06 0.56
N HIS A 14 -0.27 -4.18 0.69
CA HIS A 14 0.69 -3.31 -0.01
C HIS A 14 0.55 -3.44 -1.54
N ALA A 15 0.45 -4.68 -2.05
CA ALA A 15 0.25 -4.95 -3.47
C ALA A 15 -1.07 -4.36 -4.00
N GLY A 16 -2.15 -4.43 -3.22
CA GLY A 16 -3.43 -3.81 -3.56
C GLY A 16 -3.34 -2.28 -3.63
N LEU A 17 -2.63 -1.65 -2.70
CA LEU A 17 -2.39 -0.20 -2.73
C LEU A 17 -1.50 0.23 -3.90
N GLU A 18 -0.50 -0.57 -4.27
CA GLU A 18 0.33 -0.34 -5.47
C GLU A 18 -0.50 -0.35 -6.75
N ALA A 19 -1.42 -1.33 -6.89
CA ALA A 19 -2.31 -1.39 -8.05
C ALA A 19 -3.17 -0.12 -8.15
N ARG A 20 -3.84 0.26 -7.05
CA ARG A 20 -4.68 1.46 -6.98
C ARG A 20 -3.90 2.74 -7.25
N LEU A 21 -2.65 2.82 -6.77
CA LEU A 21 -1.77 3.97 -7.03
C LEU A 21 -1.48 4.09 -8.53
N ARG A 22 -1.12 2.97 -9.17
CA ARG A 22 -0.84 2.94 -10.63
C ARG A 22 -2.07 3.32 -11.43
N GLU A 23 -3.23 2.77 -11.08
CA GLU A 23 -4.50 3.11 -11.72
C GLU A 23 -4.76 4.61 -11.64
N GLU A 24 -4.67 5.22 -10.45
CA GLU A 24 -4.95 6.65 -10.24
C GLU A 24 -3.93 7.56 -10.95
N MET A 25 -2.65 7.19 -10.95
CA MET A 25 -1.58 7.94 -11.64
C MET A 25 -1.73 7.90 -13.17
N ASN A 26 -2.33 6.85 -13.73
CA ASN A 26 -2.57 6.70 -15.16
C ASN A 26 -3.83 7.42 -15.64
N ARG A 27 -4.63 8.02 -14.75
CA ARG A 27 -5.85 8.75 -15.13
C ARG A 27 -5.48 10.07 -15.80
N PRO A 28 -6.23 10.52 -16.82
CA PRO A 28 -6.01 11.83 -17.47
C PRO A 28 -6.09 13.03 -16.51
N ALA A 29 -6.87 12.91 -15.42
CA ALA A 29 -6.96 13.89 -14.35
C ALA A 29 -6.78 13.17 -12.99
N PRO A 30 -5.53 12.98 -12.53
CA PRO A 30 -5.26 12.26 -11.29
C PRO A 30 -5.79 13.00 -10.06
N ASN A 31 -6.40 12.25 -9.13
CA ASN A 31 -6.74 12.77 -7.82
C ASN A 31 -5.49 12.75 -6.91
N VAL A 32 -4.87 13.92 -6.79
CA VAL A 32 -3.64 14.11 -6.00
C VAL A 32 -3.83 13.74 -4.52
N GLU A 33 -5.01 14.02 -3.95
CA GLU A 33 -5.31 13.68 -2.56
C GLU A 33 -5.46 12.16 -2.37
N ALA A 34 -6.08 11.47 -3.32
CA ALA A 34 -6.16 10.01 -3.31
C ALA A 34 -4.75 9.38 -3.41
N ILE A 35 -3.91 9.88 -4.33
CA ILE A 35 -2.51 9.46 -4.49
C ILE A 35 -1.73 9.66 -3.19
N LYS A 36 -1.86 10.82 -2.55
CA LYS A 36 -1.19 11.13 -1.28
C LYS A 36 -1.61 10.16 -0.18
N ARG A 37 -2.91 9.92 -0.02
CA ARG A 37 -3.45 8.97 0.97
C ARG A 37 -2.93 7.55 0.73
N ILE A 38 -2.91 7.08 -0.51
CA ILE A 38 -2.39 5.76 -0.87
C ILE A 38 -0.90 5.65 -0.52
N LYS A 39 -0.09 6.67 -0.83
CA LYS A 39 1.34 6.69 -0.47
C LYS A 39 1.59 6.64 1.04
N VAL A 40 0.81 7.38 1.83
CA VAL A 40 0.88 7.35 3.30
C VAL A 40 0.53 5.96 3.84
N GLN A 41 -0.52 5.32 3.31
CA GLN A 41 -0.89 3.97 3.71
C GLN A 41 0.20 2.94 3.39
N LYS A 42 0.83 3.05 2.21
CA LYS A 42 1.97 2.20 1.85
C LYS A 42 3.16 2.38 2.79
N LEU A 43 3.47 3.62 3.18
CA LEU A 43 4.55 3.91 4.13
C LEU A 43 4.28 3.21 5.48
N ARG A 44 3.06 3.33 6.02
CA ARG A 44 2.68 2.68 7.28
C ARG A 44 2.80 1.16 7.22
N ILE A 45 2.37 0.53 6.12
CA ILE A 45 2.52 -0.93 5.96
C ILE A 45 3.99 -1.33 5.91
N LYS A 46 4.84 -0.52 5.24
CA LYS A 46 6.28 -0.77 5.20
C LYS A 46 6.93 -0.63 6.58
N GLU A 47 6.47 0.33 7.38
CA GLU A 47 6.89 0.47 8.78
C GLU A 47 6.44 -0.73 9.62
N GLU A 48 5.18 -1.16 9.51
CA GLU A 48 4.68 -2.37 10.20
C GLU A 48 5.47 -3.62 9.82
N LEU A 49 5.74 -3.84 8.52
CA LEU A 49 6.57 -4.95 8.06
C LEU A 49 7.99 -4.95 8.65
N ASN A 50 8.52 -3.77 8.98
CA ASN A 50 9.84 -3.64 9.61
C ASN A 50 9.81 -3.85 11.13
N GLN A 51 8.62 -3.94 11.74
CA GLN A 51 8.42 -4.20 13.17
C GLN A 51 8.06 -5.67 13.46
N ILE A 52 7.91 -6.51 12.42
CA ILE A 52 7.64 -7.96 12.52
C ILE A 52 8.95 -8.73 12.51
#